data_AF-A0A7J9Y7B3-F1
#
_entry.id   AF-A0A7J9Y7B3-F1
#
_cell.length_a   1.000
_cell.length_b   1.000
_cell.length_c   1.000
_cell.angle_alpha   90.00
_cell.angle_beta   90.00
_cell.angle_gamma   90.00
#
_symmetry.space_group_name_H-M   'P 1'
#
loop_
_entity.id
_entity.type
_entity.pdbx_description
1 polymer ?
#
loop_
_entity_poly.entity_id
_entity_poly.type
_entity_poly.pdbx_seq_one_letter_code
_entity_poly.pdbx_strand_id
1 'polypeptide(L)'
;GAAESGMAGLGRLAEEMVEAQRRWLRTRHTRVRLAESSGARAVPRGVNAVVGRMAETYRAITAQTGAATVVDSSKYPAEAAALCGRADVDVRVLHLVRDPRATAQSWRRAKAYIPAMGVLRSAGYWTAFNLASDRIGRRFGERYLRVAYEEFAARPREVTDRVMRWAGLPGPPPVDADGHAVLGANHTVTGNPDRLLSGPVRVRRDPGEPGRPGGLPWPHAAAATLLALPALRRHGYRWR
;
A
#
# COMPACT_ATOMS: atom_id res chain seq x y z
N GLY A 1 35.29 12.85 6.87
CA GLY A 1 35.17 13.54 8.17
C GLY A 1 33.73 13.59 8.68
N ALA A 2 33.07 14.76 8.63
CA ALA A 2 31.70 14.93 9.15
C ALA A 2 30.61 14.24 8.31
N ALA A 3 30.74 14.25 6.98
CA ALA A 3 29.79 13.60 6.07
C ALA A 3 29.79 12.06 6.20
N GLU A 4 30.96 11.45 6.35
CA GLU A 4 31.10 10.00 6.59
C GLU A 4 30.56 9.58 7.96
N SER A 5 30.81 10.38 9.00
CA SER A 5 30.24 10.16 10.34
C SER A 5 28.70 10.27 10.32
N GLY A 6 28.17 11.24 9.57
CA GLY A 6 26.73 11.40 9.33
C GLY A 6 26.12 10.22 8.59
N MET A 7 26.76 9.73 7.52
CA MET A 7 26.31 8.55 6.76
C MET A 7 26.35 7.28 7.60
N ALA A 8 27.40 7.07 8.41
CA ALA A 8 27.48 5.93 9.32
C ALA A 8 26.38 5.98 10.41
N GLY A 9 26.04 7.18 10.88
CA GLY A 9 24.91 7.40 11.79
C GLY A 9 23.56 7.05 11.16
N LEU A 10 23.33 7.46 9.91
CA LEU A 10 22.13 7.12 9.16
C LEU A 10 22.01 5.62 8.86
N GLY A 11 23.13 4.95 8.59
CA GLY A 11 23.18 3.50 8.39
C GLY A 11 22.68 2.73 9.62
N ARG A 12 23.22 3.04 10.81
CA ARG A 12 22.78 2.43 12.07
C ARG A 12 21.31 2.70 12.36
N LEU A 13 20.86 3.94 12.17
CA LEU A 13 19.45 4.31 12.35
C LEU A 13 18.54 3.49 11.41
N ALA A 14 18.93 3.31 10.15
CA ALA A 14 18.16 2.51 9.20
C ALA A 14 18.07 1.03 9.64
N GLU A 15 19.15 0.45 10.16
CA GLU A 15 19.16 -0.91 10.69
C GLU A 15 18.23 -1.06 11.91
N GLU A 16 18.32 -0.13 12.87
CA GLU A 16 17.43 -0.08 14.05
C GLU A 16 15.96 0.02 13.64
N MET A 17 15.67 0.88 12.66
CA MET A 17 14.33 1.06 12.11
C MET A 17 13.80 -0.23 11.48
N VAL A 18 14.62 -0.90 10.67
CA VAL A 18 14.26 -2.18 10.04
C VAL A 18 14.02 -3.25 11.10
N GLU A 19 14.90 -3.37 12.10
CA GLU A 19 14.72 -4.35 13.17
C GLU A 19 13.41 -4.10 13.93
N ALA A 20 13.15 -2.84 14.31
CA ALA A 20 11.94 -2.46 15.02
C ALA A 20 10.68 -2.71 14.16
N GLN A 21 10.69 -2.40 12.87
CA GLN A 21 9.60 -2.75 11.95
C GLN A 21 9.40 -4.27 11.86
N ARG A 22 10.48 -5.06 11.77
CA ARG A 22 10.38 -6.53 11.73
C ARG A 22 9.83 -7.11 13.02
N ARG A 23 10.18 -6.53 14.16
CA ARG A 23 9.74 -6.95 15.49
C ARG A 23 8.30 -6.54 15.79
N TRP A 24 7.89 -5.34 15.39
CA TRP A 24 6.65 -4.72 15.86
C TRP A 24 5.60 -4.45 14.77
N LEU A 25 5.97 -4.35 13.49
CA LEU A 25 5.06 -3.83 12.44
C LEU A 25 4.78 -4.82 11.30
N ARG A 26 4.96 -6.12 11.55
CA ARG A 26 4.44 -7.17 10.66
C ARG A 26 2.92 -7.20 10.64
N THR A 27 2.33 -7.68 9.53
CA THR A 27 0.88 -7.81 9.34
C THR A 27 0.15 -8.51 10.50
N ARG A 28 0.76 -9.53 11.11
CA ARG A 28 0.19 -10.22 12.28
C ARG A 28 -0.05 -9.31 13.49
N HIS A 29 0.68 -8.20 13.59
CA HIS A 29 0.55 -7.23 14.67
C HIS A 29 -0.57 -6.20 14.44
N THR A 30 -1.24 -6.20 13.27
CA THR A 30 -2.25 -5.17 12.95
C THR A 30 -3.33 -5.05 14.03
N ARG A 31 -3.82 -6.17 14.58
CA ARG A 31 -4.83 -6.17 15.65
C ARG A 31 -4.35 -5.45 16.91
N VAL A 32 -3.11 -5.71 17.34
CA VAL A 32 -2.58 -5.09 18.55
C VAL A 32 -2.27 -3.61 18.33
N ARG A 33 -1.80 -3.21 17.13
CA ARG A 33 -1.62 -1.79 16.76
C ARG A 33 -2.95 -1.03 16.71
N LEU A 34 -4.05 -1.69 16.32
CA LEU A 34 -5.39 -1.10 16.37
C LEU A 34 -5.91 -0.91 17.81
N ALA A 35 -5.63 -1.84 18.72
CA ALA A 35 -5.98 -1.68 20.14
C ALA A 35 -5.17 -0.56 20.81
N GLU A 36 -3.90 -0.42 20.42
CA GLU A 36 -3.02 0.65 20.90
C GLU A 36 -3.45 2.03 20.37
N SER A 37 -3.73 2.15 19.07
CA SER A 37 -4.23 3.40 18.47
C SER A 37 -5.61 3.82 18.97
N SER A 38 -6.38 2.90 19.56
CA SER A 38 -7.66 3.23 20.20
C SER A 38 -7.55 3.60 21.67
N GLY A 39 -6.35 3.59 22.26
CA GLY A 39 -6.15 3.76 23.69
C GLY A 39 -6.58 2.54 24.53
N ALA A 40 -7.00 1.43 23.91
CA ALA A 40 -7.39 0.21 24.63
C ALA A 40 -6.17 -0.57 25.15
N ARG A 41 -4.96 -0.19 24.72
CA ARG A 41 -3.69 -0.78 25.16
C ARG A 41 -2.58 0.27 25.15
N ALA A 42 -1.65 0.15 26.09
CA ALA A 42 -0.44 0.97 26.09
C ALA A 42 0.46 0.66 24.87
N VAL A 43 0.95 1.71 24.21
CA VAL A 43 1.83 1.60 23.05
C VAL A 43 3.26 1.28 23.51
N PRO A 44 3.90 0.20 23.03
CA PRO A 44 5.30 -0.08 23.35
C PRO A 44 6.24 1.04 22.91
N ARG A 45 7.28 1.33 23.70
CA ARG A 45 8.30 2.36 23.38
C ARG A 45 8.90 2.17 21.98
N GLY A 46 9.18 0.93 21.57
CA GLY A 46 9.71 0.62 20.23
C GLY A 46 8.73 0.93 19.10
N VAL A 47 7.42 0.77 19.31
CA VAL A 47 6.40 1.18 18.33
C VAL A 47 6.38 2.71 18.23
N ASN A 48 6.33 3.40 19.38
CA ASN A 48 6.35 4.86 19.43
C ASN A 48 7.59 5.47 18.79
N ALA A 49 8.77 4.87 19.00
CA ALA A 49 10.01 5.31 18.38
C ALA A 49 9.93 5.22 16.85
N VAL A 50 9.44 4.09 16.30
CA VAL A 50 9.29 3.92 14.85
C VAL A 50 8.30 4.93 14.26
N VAL A 51 7.08 4.99 14.79
CA VAL A 51 6.06 5.89 14.21
C VAL A 51 6.38 7.37 14.48
N GLY A 52 7.14 7.67 15.54
CA GLY A 52 7.67 9.00 15.82
C GLY A 52 8.68 9.44 14.77
N ARG A 53 9.65 8.58 14.44
CA ARG A 53 10.62 8.83 13.37
C ARG A 53 9.96 8.97 12.00
N MET A 54 8.95 8.16 11.71
CA MET A 54 8.17 8.32 10.48
C MET A 54 7.48 9.69 10.40
N ALA A 55 6.82 10.12 11.48
CA ALA A 55 6.17 11.43 11.55
C ALA A 55 7.18 12.60 11.44
N GLU A 56 8.36 12.47 12.07
CA GLU A 56 9.46 13.42 11.90
C GLU A 56 9.91 13.53 10.44
N THR A 57 10.09 12.39 9.76
CA THR A 57 10.42 12.35 8.33
C THR A 57 9.35 13.03 7.48
N TYR A 58 8.06 12.77 7.75
CA TYR A 58 6.97 13.42 7.02
C TYR A 58 7.00 14.94 7.20
N ARG A 59 7.18 15.44 8.43
CA ARG A 59 7.31 16.87 8.70
C ARG A 59 8.55 17.48 8.05
N ALA A 60 9.66 16.76 8.02
CA ALA A 60 10.87 17.21 7.31
C ALA A 60 10.62 17.34 5.81
N ILE A 61 9.92 16.36 5.20
CA ILE A 61 9.53 16.43 3.78
C ILE A 61 8.64 17.65 3.52
N THR A 62 7.59 17.86 4.32
CA THR A 62 6.68 19.00 4.10
C THR A 62 7.39 20.34 4.32
N ALA A 63 8.28 20.44 5.32
CA ALA A 63 9.07 21.65 5.57
C ALA A 63 10.02 22.00 4.42
N GLN A 64 10.65 20.99 3.79
CA GLN A 64 11.60 21.21 2.70
C GLN A 64 10.95 21.40 1.33
N THR A 65 9.78 20.80 1.11
CA THR A 65 9.11 20.81 -0.20
C THR A 65 7.96 21.81 -0.30
N GLY A 66 7.45 22.29 0.85
CA GLY A 66 6.19 23.04 0.91
C GLY A 66 4.95 22.20 0.60
N ALA A 67 5.09 20.87 0.42
CA ALA A 67 3.97 20.00 0.12
C ALA A 67 2.99 19.93 1.30
N ALA A 68 1.70 20.09 1.01
CA ALA A 68 0.63 19.94 2.01
C ALA A 68 0.30 18.47 2.32
N THR A 69 0.74 17.53 1.49
CA THR A 69 0.40 16.10 1.63
C THR A 69 1.58 15.24 1.21
N VAL A 70 1.88 14.22 2.02
CA VAL A 70 2.87 13.18 1.72
C VAL A 70 2.12 11.90 1.40
N VAL A 71 2.38 11.32 0.23
CA VAL A 71 1.85 10.01 -0.15
C VAL A 71 2.89 8.95 0.18
N ASP A 72 2.66 8.22 1.27
CA ASP A 72 3.44 7.04 1.61
C ASP A 72 2.83 5.77 1.00
N SER A 73 3.65 4.95 0.33
CA SER A 73 3.24 3.70 -0.32
C SER A 73 3.63 2.43 0.45
N SER A 74 3.82 2.55 1.77
CA SER A 74 4.06 1.45 2.69
C SER A 74 2.99 0.35 2.62
N LYS A 75 3.42 -0.92 2.72
CA LYS A 75 2.58 -2.10 2.42
C LYS A 75 2.17 -2.90 3.66
N TYR A 76 2.57 -2.49 4.86
CA TYR A 76 2.26 -3.23 6.08
C TYR A 76 1.10 -2.59 6.83
N PRO A 77 -0.07 -3.28 6.93
CA PRO A 77 -1.24 -2.72 7.60
C PRO A 77 -1.00 -2.35 9.08
N ALA A 78 -0.09 -3.05 9.75
CA ALA A 78 0.25 -2.74 11.15
C ALA A 78 0.93 -1.37 11.30
N GLU A 79 1.72 -0.94 10.31
CA GLU A 79 2.36 0.37 10.31
C GLU A 79 1.33 1.49 10.14
N ALA A 80 0.44 1.36 9.15
CA ALA A 80 -0.68 2.27 8.98
C ALA A 80 -1.59 2.33 10.22
N ALA A 81 -1.89 1.18 10.83
CA ALA A 81 -2.69 1.11 12.07
C ALA A 81 -2.02 1.84 13.24
N ALA A 82 -0.70 1.73 13.38
CA ALA A 82 0.05 2.42 14.42
C ALA A 82 0.10 3.94 14.17
N LEU A 83 0.34 4.35 12.91
CA LEU A 83 0.33 5.76 12.50
C LEU A 83 -1.03 6.43 12.70
N CYS A 84 -2.14 5.74 12.41
CA CYS A 84 -3.50 6.28 12.59
C CYS A 84 -3.85 6.62 14.05
N GLY A 85 -3.10 6.09 15.02
CA GLY A 85 -3.24 6.40 16.45
C GLY A 85 -2.51 7.65 16.90
N ARG A 86 -1.72 8.29 16.02
CA ARG A 86 -1.03 9.53 16.33
C ARG A 86 -1.99 10.71 16.21
N ALA A 87 -1.84 11.69 17.10
CA ALA A 87 -2.62 12.93 17.08
C ALA A 87 -1.89 14.08 16.34
N ASP A 88 -0.59 13.96 16.09
CA ASP A 88 0.26 15.00 15.49
C ASP A 88 0.43 14.86 13.97
N VAL A 89 -0.28 13.92 13.33
CA VAL A 89 -0.31 13.71 11.87
C VAL A 89 -1.72 13.29 11.44
N ASP A 90 -2.29 13.94 10.41
CA ASP A 90 -3.55 13.49 9.79
C ASP A 90 -3.29 12.33 8.84
N VAL A 91 -3.56 11.11 9.31
CA VAL A 91 -3.31 9.88 8.54
C VAL A 91 -4.60 9.38 7.93
N ARG A 92 -4.59 9.27 6.59
CA ARG A 92 -5.64 8.64 5.78
C ARG A 92 -5.09 7.41 5.07
N VAL A 93 -5.88 6.35 4.98
CA VAL A 93 -5.45 5.05 4.43
C VAL A 93 -6.20 4.74 3.14
N LEU A 94 -5.49 4.80 2.00
CA LEU A 94 -5.98 4.35 0.71
C LEU A 94 -5.67 2.86 0.54
N HIS A 95 -6.69 2.00 0.58
CA HIS A 95 -6.57 0.56 0.40
C HIS A 95 -6.90 0.16 -1.04
N LEU A 96 -5.87 0.02 -1.87
CA LEU A 96 -6.00 -0.51 -3.21
C LEU A 96 -6.06 -2.05 -3.17
N VAL A 97 -7.14 -2.63 -3.71
CA VAL A 97 -7.35 -4.08 -3.78
C VAL A 97 -7.42 -4.50 -5.23
N ARG A 98 -6.69 -5.55 -5.60
CA ARG A 98 -6.75 -6.18 -6.92
C ARG A 98 -7.28 -7.60 -6.81
N ASP A 99 -7.87 -8.15 -7.86
CA ASP A 99 -8.31 -9.55 -7.88
C ASP A 99 -7.15 -10.49 -7.46
N PRO A 100 -7.39 -11.44 -6.52
CA PRO A 100 -6.34 -12.32 -6.01
C PRO A 100 -5.74 -13.22 -7.10
N ARG A 101 -6.53 -13.61 -8.10
CA ARG A 101 -6.09 -14.45 -9.23
C ARG A 101 -5.20 -13.64 -10.17
N ALA A 102 -5.60 -12.40 -10.50
CA ALA A 102 -4.80 -11.49 -11.30
C ALA A 102 -3.50 -11.11 -10.58
N THR A 103 -3.57 -10.91 -9.27
CA THR A 103 -2.41 -10.68 -8.41
C THR A 103 -1.46 -11.87 -8.45
N ALA A 104 -1.96 -13.08 -8.21
CA ALA A 104 -1.15 -14.30 -8.27
C ALA A 104 -0.56 -14.52 -9.68
N GLN A 105 -1.28 -14.22 -10.76
CA GLN A 105 -0.71 -14.26 -12.11
C GLN A 105 0.46 -13.28 -12.26
N SER A 106 0.31 -12.04 -11.80
CA SER A 106 1.34 -11.00 -11.91
C SER A 106 2.62 -11.38 -11.16
N TRP A 107 2.49 -12.07 -10.02
CA TRP A 107 3.63 -12.49 -9.19
C TRP A 107 4.34 -13.75 -9.70
N ARG A 108 3.74 -14.54 -10.59
CA ARG A 108 4.35 -15.78 -11.11
C ARG A 108 5.58 -15.53 -11.98
N ARG A 109 5.71 -14.33 -12.54
CA ARG A 109 6.83 -13.96 -13.40
C ARG A 109 7.77 -13.05 -12.62
N ALA A 110 9.06 -13.34 -12.66
CA ALA A 110 10.06 -12.41 -12.15
C ALA A 110 10.00 -11.12 -12.97
N LYS A 111 10.27 -9.98 -12.31
CA LYS A 111 10.26 -8.66 -12.96
C LYS A 111 11.38 -7.80 -12.40
N ALA A 112 12.40 -7.55 -13.22
CA ALA A 112 13.64 -6.90 -12.79
C ALA A 112 14.19 -7.56 -11.51
N TYR A 113 14.36 -6.79 -10.44
CA TYR A 113 14.84 -7.26 -9.13
C TYR A 113 13.77 -7.99 -8.27
N ILE A 114 12.53 -8.11 -8.76
CA ILE A 114 11.45 -8.81 -8.04
C ILE A 114 11.44 -10.29 -8.44
N PRO A 115 11.70 -11.22 -7.49
CA PRO A 115 11.62 -12.65 -7.77
C PRO A 115 10.18 -13.11 -7.95
N ALA A 116 10.00 -14.18 -8.74
CA ALA A 116 8.71 -14.84 -8.86
C ALA A 116 8.23 -15.39 -7.51
N MET A 117 6.90 -15.41 -7.33
CA MET A 117 6.25 -15.98 -6.16
C MET A 117 5.19 -16.99 -6.60
N GLY A 118 5.20 -18.15 -5.95
CA GLY A 118 4.19 -19.19 -6.16
C GLY A 118 2.78 -18.72 -5.83
N VAL A 119 1.79 -19.27 -6.54
CA VAL A 119 0.38 -18.88 -6.47
C VAL A 119 -0.18 -18.97 -5.04
N LEU A 120 0.09 -20.08 -4.34
CA LEU A 120 -0.42 -20.29 -2.98
C LEU A 120 0.13 -19.24 -2.01
N ARG A 121 1.44 -18.94 -2.12
CA ARG A 121 2.10 -17.93 -1.29
C ARG A 121 1.57 -16.53 -1.59
N SER A 122 1.39 -16.20 -2.87
CA SER A 122 0.79 -14.92 -3.29
C SER A 122 -0.64 -14.76 -2.76
N ALA A 123 -1.48 -15.79 -2.93
CA ALA A 123 -2.86 -15.77 -2.44
C ALA A 123 -2.92 -15.67 -0.91
N GLY A 124 -2.06 -16.39 -0.19
CA GLY A 124 -1.95 -16.29 1.27
C GLY A 124 -1.58 -14.89 1.75
N TYR A 125 -0.57 -14.25 1.13
CA TYR A 125 -0.23 -12.85 1.44
C TYR A 125 -1.36 -11.90 1.11
N TRP A 126 -1.99 -12.06 -0.06
CA TRP A 126 -3.14 -11.26 -0.46
C TRP A 126 -4.25 -11.33 0.59
N THR A 127 -4.63 -12.53 1.04
CA THR A 127 -5.66 -12.71 2.07
C THR A 127 -5.27 -12.06 3.39
N ALA A 128 -4.04 -12.31 3.85
CA ALA A 128 -3.56 -11.78 5.12
C ALA A 128 -3.52 -10.24 5.13
N PHE A 129 -3.04 -9.61 4.05
CA PHE A 129 -2.91 -8.15 3.95
C PHE A 129 -4.28 -7.49 3.83
N ASN A 130 -5.18 -8.05 3.03
CA ASN A 130 -6.51 -7.48 2.84
C ASN A 130 -7.40 -7.62 4.08
N LEU A 131 -7.41 -8.79 4.74
CA LEU A 131 -8.14 -8.97 6.00
C LEU A 131 -7.57 -8.10 7.13
N ALA A 132 -6.27 -7.81 7.13
CA ALA A 132 -5.66 -6.89 8.08
C ALA A 132 -6.06 -5.43 7.79
N SER A 133 -6.00 -5.01 6.52
CA SER A 133 -6.41 -3.67 6.09
C SER A 133 -7.89 -3.40 6.34
N ASP A 134 -8.76 -4.40 6.14
CA ASP A 134 -10.18 -4.32 6.48
C ASP A 134 -10.45 -3.96 7.95
N ARG A 135 -9.56 -4.35 8.87
CA ARG A 135 -9.70 -4.01 10.29
C ARG A 135 -9.41 -2.52 10.53
N ILE A 136 -8.49 -1.95 9.76
CA ILE A 136 -8.21 -0.50 9.75
C ILE A 136 -9.47 0.23 9.28
N GLY A 137 -10.06 -0.19 8.16
CA GLY A 137 -11.28 0.43 7.64
C GLY A 137 -12.46 0.37 8.62
N ARG A 138 -12.66 -0.76 9.30
CA ARG A 138 -13.68 -0.87 10.36
C ARG A 138 -13.42 0.07 11.54
N ARG A 139 -12.15 0.36 11.85
CA ARG A 139 -11.78 1.17 13.02
C ARG A 139 -11.79 2.67 12.74
N PHE A 140 -11.42 3.07 11.54
CA PHE A 140 -11.15 4.47 11.19
C PHE A 140 -12.11 5.07 10.17
N GLY A 141 -13.06 4.29 9.64
CA GLY A 141 -14.22 4.79 8.89
C GLY A 141 -13.84 5.76 7.79
N GLU A 142 -14.20 7.04 7.97
CA GLU A 142 -13.96 8.13 7.01
C GLU A 142 -12.48 8.34 6.66
N ARG A 143 -11.53 7.99 7.54
CA ARG A 143 -10.09 8.04 7.25
C ARG A 143 -9.59 6.85 6.42
N TYR A 144 -10.49 6.03 5.91
CA TYR A 144 -10.18 4.86 5.09
C TYR A 144 -11.00 4.83 3.81
N LEU A 145 -10.31 4.75 2.67
CA LEU A 145 -10.95 4.58 1.36
C LEU A 145 -10.43 3.31 0.71
N ARG A 146 -11.35 2.40 0.35
CA ARG A 146 -11.02 1.22 -0.46
C ARG A 146 -11.29 1.50 -1.93
N VAL A 147 -10.35 1.16 -2.79
CA VAL A 147 -10.48 1.25 -4.24
C VAL A 147 -10.14 -0.10 -4.87
N ALA A 148 -10.98 -0.58 -5.79
CA ALA A 148 -10.63 -1.74 -6.60
C ALA A 148 -9.70 -1.30 -7.75
N TYR A 149 -8.63 -2.05 -7.98
CA TYR A 149 -7.68 -1.79 -9.06
C TYR A 149 -8.38 -1.80 -10.42
N GLU A 150 -9.33 -2.71 -10.62
CA GLU A 150 -10.08 -2.88 -11.86
C GLU A 150 -11.03 -1.69 -12.09
N GLU A 151 -11.57 -1.11 -11.02
CA GLU A 151 -12.35 0.13 -11.09
C GLU A 151 -11.45 1.30 -11.52
N PHE A 152 -10.30 1.46 -10.87
CA PHE A 152 -9.31 2.47 -11.23
C PHE A 152 -8.81 2.32 -12.67
N ALA A 153 -8.47 1.10 -13.09
CA ALA A 153 -7.99 0.85 -14.43
C ALA A 153 -9.06 1.06 -15.51
N ALA A 154 -10.34 0.92 -15.15
CA ALA A 154 -11.46 1.18 -16.05
C ALA A 154 -11.81 2.67 -16.16
N ARG A 155 -11.73 3.40 -15.03
CA ARG A 155 -12.19 4.79 -14.90
C ARG A 155 -11.15 5.61 -14.14
N PRO A 156 -9.93 5.76 -14.69
CA PRO A 156 -8.79 6.30 -13.94
C PRO A 156 -9.01 7.75 -13.52
N ARG A 157 -9.62 8.57 -14.39
CA ARG A 157 -9.93 9.97 -14.07
C ARG A 157 -10.95 10.10 -12.93
N GLU A 158 -12.08 9.40 -13.02
CA GLU A 158 -13.13 9.43 -12.00
C GLU A 158 -12.65 8.92 -10.64
N VAL A 159 -11.87 7.83 -10.64
CA VAL A 159 -11.38 7.23 -9.41
C VAL A 159 -10.30 8.10 -8.77
N THR A 160 -9.38 8.67 -9.55
CA THR A 160 -8.37 9.63 -9.04
C THR A 160 -9.05 10.85 -8.43
N ASP A 161 -10.05 11.40 -9.10
CA ASP A 161 -10.84 12.54 -8.63
C ASP A 161 -11.56 12.23 -7.29
N ARG A 162 -12.17 11.04 -7.17
CA ARG A 162 -12.75 10.57 -5.91
C ARG A 162 -11.71 10.45 -4.79
N VAL A 163 -10.53 9.91 -5.08
CA VAL A 163 -9.43 9.79 -4.11
C VAL A 163 -8.93 11.15 -3.67
N MET A 164 -8.75 12.09 -4.61
CA MET A 164 -8.31 13.45 -4.31
C MET A 164 -9.31 14.18 -3.41
N ARG A 165 -10.60 14.15 -3.73
CA ARG A 165 -11.64 14.72 -2.86
C ARG A 165 -11.63 14.12 -1.46
N TRP A 166 -11.56 12.79 -1.36
CA TRP A 166 -11.50 12.10 -0.07
C TRP A 166 -10.23 12.46 0.73
N ALA A 167 -9.11 12.70 0.05
CA ALA A 167 -7.86 13.11 0.67
C ALA A 167 -7.80 14.63 0.96
N GLY A 168 -8.80 15.42 0.53
CA GLY A 168 -8.79 16.88 0.66
C GLY A 168 -7.81 17.58 -0.28
N LEU A 169 -7.40 16.92 -1.38
CA LEU A 169 -6.47 17.49 -2.36
C LEU A 169 -7.23 18.42 -3.33
N PRO A 170 -6.76 19.66 -3.53
CA PRO A 170 -7.40 20.61 -4.43
C PRO A 170 -7.06 20.31 -5.91
N GLY A 171 -7.85 20.89 -6.81
CA GLY A 171 -7.60 20.86 -8.25
C GLY A 171 -8.20 19.65 -8.97
N PRO A 172 -8.14 19.66 -10.31
CA PRO A 172 -8.65 18.56 -11.12
C PRO A 172 -7.74 17.31 -11.02
N PRO A 173 -8.27 16.10 -11.26
CA PRO A 173 -7.45 14.90 -11.34
C PRO A 173 -6.36 15.05 -12.42
N PRO A 174 -5.10 14.68 -12.15
CA PRO A 174 -4.00 14.72 -13.13
C PRO A 174 -4.06 13.53 -14.10
N VAL A 175 -5.26 13.22 -14.60
CA VAL A 175 -5.55 12.18 -15.57
C VAL A 175 -6.53 12.74 -16.59
N ASP A 176 -6.21 12.64 -17.87
CA ASP A 176 -7.08 13.09 -18.96
C ASP A 176 -8.26 12.14 -19.21
N ALA A 177 -9.14 12.50 -20.15
CA ALA A 177 -10.32 11.71 -20.48
C ALA A 177 -9.97 10.33 -21.08
N ASP A 178 -8.80 10.18 -21.71
CA ASP A 178 -8.32 8.97 -22.35
C ASP A 178 -7.50 8.06 -21.41
N GLY A 179 -7.34 8.49 -20.15
CA GLY A 179 -6.64 7.77 -19.10
C GLY A 179 -5.12 7.96 -19.12
N HIS A 180 -4.62 9.04 -19.74
CA HIS A 180 -3.21 9.40 -19.68
C HIS A 180 -2.90 10.30 -18.50
N ALA A 181 -1.69 10.14 -17.97
CA ALA A 181 -1.11 10.98 -16.94
C ALA A 181 0.35 11.25 -17.29
N VAL A 182 0.92 12.33 -16.77
CA VAL A 182 2.36 12.60 -16.86
C VAL A 182 2.95 12.45 -15.47
N LEU A 183 3.80 11.45 -15.28
CA LEU A 183 4.45 11.18 -14.00
C LEU A 183 5.71 12.02 -13.87
N GLY A 184 5.79 12.81 -12.78
CA GLY A 184 7.02 13.48 -12.39
C GLY A 184 8.03 12.52 -11.75
N ALA A 185 9.15 13.08 -11.29
CA ALA A 185 10.08 12.35 -10.43
C ALA A 185 9.38 11.92 -9.14
N ASN A 186 9.65 10.70 -8.67
CA ASN A 186 9.19 10.21 -7.38
C ASN A 186 10.38 9.81 -6.50
N HIS A 187 10.16 9.80 -5.19
CA HIS A 187 11.18 9.49 -4.19
C HIS A 187 11.09 8.04 -3.70
N THR A 188 10.47 7.15 -4.48
CA THR A 188 10.40 5.73 -4.12
C THR A 188 11.64 5.00 -4.61
N VAL A 189 12.20 4.14 -3.77
CA VAL A 189 13.47 3.44 -4.07
C VAL A 189 13.27 1.96 -4.43
N THR A 190 12.05 1.44 -4.30
CA THR A 190 11.74 0.03 -4.57
C THR A 190 10.23 -0.19 -4.79
N GLY A 191 9.85 -1.42 -5.14
CA GLY A 191 8.49 -1.82 -5.48
C GLY A 191 8.38 -2.30 -6.92
N ASN A 192 7.17 -2.33 -7.49
CA ASN A 192 7.00 -2.67 -8.91
C ASN A 192 7.82 -1.68 -9.77
N PRO A 193 8.75 -2.14 -10.63
CA PRO A 193 9.57 -1.27 -11.48
C PRO A 193 8.76 -0.26 -12.30
N ASP A 194 7.51 -0.56 -12.67
CA ASP A 194 6.65 0.40 -13.42
C ASP A 194 6.43 1.71 -12.65
N ARG A 195 6.54 1.69 -11.33
CA ARG A 195 6.35 2.88 -10.50
C ARG A 195 7.55 3.82 -10.52
N LEU A 196 8.69 3.37 -11.04
CA LEU A 196 9.91 4.16 -11.21
C LEU A 196 9.94 4.87 -12.57
N LEU A 197 8.94 4.61 -13.43
CA LEU A 197 8.77 5.32 -14.69
C LEU A 197 8.42 6.78 -14.42
N SER A 198 8.95 7.66 -15.27
CA SER A 198 8.60 9.08 -15.36
C SER A 198 8.18 9.42 -16.79
N GLY A 199 7.47 10.52 -16.96
CA GLY A 199 6.92 10.94 -18.25
C GLY A 199 5.50 10.43 -18.52
N PRO A 200 5.05 10.49 -19.79
CA PRO A 200 3.69 10.11 -20.16
C PRO A 200 3.42 8.61 -19.93
N VAL A 201 2.31 8.32 -19.27
CA VAL A 201 1.80 6.96 -19.06
C VAL A 201 0.34 6.90 -19.43
N ARG A 202 -0.12 5.72 -19.84
CA ARG A 202 -1.54 5.43 -20.02
C ARG A 202 -1.96 4.38 -19.00
N VAL A 203 -2.97 4.67 -18.20
CA VAL A 203 -3.58 3.67 -17.33
C VAL A 203 -4.36 2.69 -18.19
N ARG A 204 -4.04 1.39 -18.06
CA ARG A 204 -4.65 0.31 -18.84
C ARG A 204 -5.05 -0.82 -17.90
N ARG A 205 -6.09 -1.56 -18.27
CA ARG A 205 -6.41 -2.84 -17.65
C ARG A 205 -5.29 -3.84 -17.93
N ASP A 206 -5.00 -4.68 -16.95
CA ASP A 206 -3.97 -5.72 -17.08
C ASP A 206 -4.50 -6.89 -17.93
N PRO A 207 -3.75 -7.39 -18.93
CA PRO A 207 -4.14 -8.58 -19.69
C PRO A 207 -4.29 -9.85 -18.82
N GLY A 208 -3.65 -9.93 -17.64
CA GLY A 208 -3.71 -11.06 -16.72
C GLY A 208 -5.01 -11.19 -15.89
N GLU A 209 -6.08 -10.45 -16.24
CA GLU A 209 -7.40 -10.60 -15.61
C GLU A 209 -7.96 -12.04 -15.74
N PRO A 210 -8.73 -12.52 -14.75
CA PRO A 210 -9.41 -13.82 -14.85
C PRO A 210 -10.30 -13.88 -16.10
N GLY A 211 -10.19 -14.96 -16.86
CA GLY A 211 -10.97 -15.14 -18.09
C GLY A 211 -10.39 -14.47 -19.33
N ARG A 212 -9.26 -13.74 -19.24
CA ARG A 212 -8.54 -13.20 -20.41
C ARG A 212 -7.38 -14.11 -20.84
N PRO A 213 -6.97 -14.06 -22.13
CA PRO A 213 -5.72 -14.67 -22.58
C PRO A 213 -4.54 -14.16 -21.76
N GLY A 214 -3.80 -15.08 -21.12
CA GLY A 214 -2.69 -14.75 -20.22
C GLY A 214 -3.04 -14.75 -18.73
N GLY A 215 -4.28 -15.10 -18.35
CA GLY A 215 -4.67 -15.37 -16.97
C GLY A 215 -4.07 -16.66 -16.37
N LEU A 216 -4.39 -16.95 -15.10
CA LEU A 216 -3.96 -18.20 -14.45
C LEU A 216 -4.62 -19.43 -15.09
N PRO A 217 -3.88 -20.54 -15.26
CA PRO A 217 -4.49 -21.84 -15.55
C PRO A 217 -5.51 -22.22 -14.48
N TRP A 218 -6.56 -22.93 -14.87
CA TRP A 218 -7.72 -23.20 -14.00
C TRP A 218 -7.37 -23.77 -12.60
N PRO A 219 -6.40 -24.70 -12.42
CA PRO A 219 -6.14 -25.26 -11.10
C PRO A 219 -5.56 -24.19 -10.16
N HIS A 220 -4.70 -23.33 -10.71
CA HIS A 220 -4.08 -22.23 -9.99
C HIS A 220 -5.08 -21.12 -9.68
N ALA A 221 -5.98 -20.82 -10.62
CA ALA A 221 -7.06 -19.87 -10.40
C ALA A 221 -7.99 -20.36 -9.27
N ALA A 222 -8.37 -21.63 -9.27
CA ALA A 222 -9.19 -22.24 -8.23
C ALA A 222 -8.50 -22.19 -6.85
N ALA A 223 -7.22 -22.58 -6.78
CA ALA A 223 -6.45 -22.53 -5.53
C ALA A 223 -6.31 -21.10 -4.98
N ALA A 224 -6.04 -20.11 -5.86
CA ALA A 224 -5.98 -18.70 -5.47
C ALA A 224 -7.34 -18.21 -4.95
N THR A 225 -8.43 -18.56 -5.62
CA THR A 225 -9.81 -18.24 -5.18
C THR A 225 -10.13 -18.83 -3.82
N LEU A 226 -9.82 -20.11 -3.59
CA LEU A 226 -10.12 -20.80 -2.32
C LEU A 226 -9.35 -20.18 -1.15
N LEU A 227 -8.06 -19.92 -1.32
CA LEU A 227 -7.24 -19.26 -0.29
C LEU A 227 -7.65 -17.80 -0.04
N ALA A 228 -8.21 -17.13 -1.05
CA ALA A 228 -8.70 -15.77 -0.98
C ALA A 228 -10.15 -15.65 -0.51
N LEU A 229 -10.91 -16.76 -0.49
CA LEU A 229 -12.37 -16.76 -0.32
C LEU A 229 -12.88 -15.90 0.86
N PRO A 230 -12.25 -15.89 2.05
CA PRO A 230 -12.69 -15.07 3.17
C PRO A 230 -12.71 -13.56 2.87
N ALA A 231 -11.77 -13.08 2.06
CA ALA A 231 -11.65 -11.67 1.67
C ALA A 231 -12.25 -11.39 0.29
N LEU A 232 -12.28 -12.37 -0.61
CA LEU A 232 -12.72 -12.25 -2.00
C LEU A 232 -14.15 -11.69 -2.11
N ARG A 233 -15.11 -12.30 -1.38
CA ARG A 233 -16.50 -11.83 -1.37
C ARG A 233 -16.64 -10.43 -0.78
N ARG A 234 -15.87 -10.12 0.27
CA ARG A 234 -15.90 -8.83 0.96
C ARG A 234 -15.41 -7.69 0.07
N HIS A 235 -14.55 -7.98 -0.89
CA HIS A 235 -14.04 -7.01 -1.85
C HIS A 235 -14.80 -7.00 -3.18
N GLY A 236 -15.93 -7.71 -3.28
CA GLY A 236 -16.82 -7.67 -4.46
C GLY A 236 -16.34 -8.50 -5.64
N TYR A 237 -15.30 -9.31 -5.47
CA TYR A 237 -14.85 -10.23 -6.53
C TYR A 237 -15.78 -11.44 -6.61
N ARG A 238 -16.04 -11.89 -7.83
CA ARG A 238 -16.80 -13.11 -8.08
C ARG A 238 -15.87 -14.32 -8.01
N TRP A 239 -16.42 -15.42 -7.52
CA TRP A 239 -15.74 -16.72 -7.40
C TRP A 239 -15.51 -17.39 -8.77
N ARG A 240 -16.35 -17.03 -9.76
CA ARG A 240 -16.22 -17.35 -11.18
C ARG A 240 -15.77 -16.08 -11.90
#